data_AF-A0A1I3IT22-F1
#
_entry.id   AF-A0A1I3IT22-F1
#
_cell.length_a   1.000
_cell.length_b   1.000
_cell.length_c   1.000
_cell.angle_alpha   90.00
_cell.angle_beta   90.00
_cell.angle_gamma   90.00
#
_symmetry.space_group_name_H-M   'P 1'
#
loop_
_entity.id
_entity.type
_entity.pdbx_description
1 polymer ?
#
loop_
_entity_poly.entity_id
_entity_poly.type
_entity_poly.pdbx_seq_one_letter_code
_entity_poly.pdbx_strand_id
1 'polypeptide(L)'
;MQPDGRLRLRSYVWADQTARLERLDGALALAGAHPFELEKSDAAAFGIQALANRPKNAVFVLFHSIMWQYMPRATKDAILTALADEGAKAAAAAPIARLRMEPRDPNDDWATLSLTLWPGGETRRLAKCDFHGRWIEWIA
;
A
#
# COMPACT_ATOMS: atom_id res chain seq x y z
N MET A 1 -6.56 -20.60 -0.85
CA MET A 1 -7.05 -19.99 0.41
C MET A 1 -7.71 -21.10 1.24
N GLN A 2 -7.27 -21.33 2.47
CA GLN A 2 -7.88 -22.39 3.31
C GLN A 2 -9.35 -22.03 3.63
N PRO A 3 -10.29 -23.00 3.63
CA PRO A 3 -11.71 -22.75 3.91
C PRO A 3 -11.95 -21.92 5.18
N ASP A 4 -11.20 -22.20 6.23
CA ASP A 4 -11.26 -21.53 7.54
C ASP A 4 -10.90 -20.04 7.47
N GLY A 5 -10.06 -19.64 6.51
CA GLY A 5 -9.63 -18.25 6.34
C GLY A 5 -10.77 -17.34 5.89
N ARG A 6 -11.63 -17.84 4.98
CA ARG A 6 -12.81 -17.08 4.50
C ARG A 6 -13.81 -16.85 5.61
N LEU A 7 -14.10 -17.89 6.39
CA LEU A 7 -15.02 -17.80 7.51
C LEU A 7 -14.50 -16.84 8.59
N ARG A 8 -13.20 -16.93 8.92
CA ARG A 8 -12.57 -16.02 9.87
C ARG A 8 -12.66 -14.56 9.44
N LEU A 9 -12.36 -14.24 8.18
CA LEU A 9 -12.45 -12.86 7.69
C LEU A 9 -13.88 -12.31 7.77
N ARG A 10 -14.90 -13.14 7.47
CA ARG A 10 -16.30 -12.73 7.61
C ARG A 10 -16.72 -12.47 9.06
N SER A 11 -16.14 -13.18 10.03
CA SER A 11 -16.45 -12.97 11.46
C SER A 11 -16.03 -11.60 12.01
N TYR A 12 -15.22 -10.83 11.28
CA TYR A 12 -14.84 -9.47 11.64
C TYR A 12 -15.83 -8.40 11.16
N VAL A 13 -16.91 -8.79 10.49
CA VAL A 13 -17.95 -7.91 9.98
C VAL A 13 -19.26 -8.23 10.68
N TRP A 14 -19.93 -7.22 11.25
CA TRP A 14 -21.25 -7.42 11.86
C TRP A 14 -22.29 -7.79 10.78
N ALA A 15 -23.27 -8.62 11.15
CA ALA A 15 -24.23 -9.21 10.22
C ALA A 15 -25.12 -8.16 9.52
N ASP A 16 -25.34 -7.01 10.15
CA ASP A 16 -26.12 -5.88 9.63
C ASP A 16 -25.32 -5.00 8.64
N GLN A 17 -24.00 -5.18 8.53
CA GLN A 17 -23.13 -4.42 7.63
C GLN A 17 -23.05 -5.05 6.24
N THR A 18 -24.19 -5.23 5.58
CA THR A 18 -24.31 -5.90 4.27
C THR A 18 -23.34 -5.34 3.22
N ALA A 19 -23.23 -4.02 3.09
CA ALA A 19 -22.30 -3.38 2.15
C ALA A 19 -20.81 -3.63 2.45
N ARG A 20 -20.44 -4.01 3.69
CA ARG A 20 -19.07 -4.43 4.02
C ARG A 20 -18.86 -5.90 3.71
N LEU A 21 -19.86 -6.75 3.94
CA LEU A 21 -19.84 -8.16 3.56
C LEU A 21 -19.69 -8.32 2.04
N GLU A 22 -20.47 -7.59 1.25
CA GLU A 22 -20.40 -7.62 -0.23
C GLU A 22 -19.00 -7.21 -0.73
N ARG A 23 -18.40 -6.17 -0.15
CA ARG A 23 -17.04 -5.74 -0.51
C ARG A 23 -15.99 -6.77 -0.14
N LEU A 24 -16.12 -7.40 1.05
CA LEU A 24 -15.24 -8.48 1.47
C LEU A 24 -15.35 -9.68 0.52
N ASP A 25 -16.56 -10.07 0.13
CA ASP A 25 -16.79 -11.16 -0.80
C ASP A 25 -16.17 -10.88 -2.17
N GLY A 26 -16.31 -9.65 -2.68
CA GLY A 26 -15.61 -9.19 -3.88
C GLY A 26 -14.09 -9.28 -3.76
N ALA A 27 -13.51 -8.83 -2.64
CA ALA A 27 -12.08 -8.93 -2.38
C ALA A 27 -11.60 -10.39 -2.31
N LEU A 28 -12.37 -11.28 -1.66
CA LEU A 28 -12.08 -12.71 -1.59
C LEU A 28 -12.16 -13.40 -2.95
N ALA A 29 -13.04 -12.93 -3.84
CA ALA A 29 -13.14 -13.40 -5.21
C ALA A 29 -11.90 -12.98 -6.03
N LEU A 30 -11.51 -11.71 -5.96
CA LEU A 30 -10.29 -11.20 -6.60
C LEU A 30 -9.04 -11.94 -6.12
N ALA A 31 -8.90 -12.11 -4.80
CA ALA A 31 -7.80 -12.88 -4.20
C ALA A 31 -7.78 -14.37 -4.63
N GLY A 32 -8.93 -14.93 -5.00
CA GLY A 32 -9.03 -16.28 -5.54
C GLY A 32 -8.67 -16.37 -7.02
N ALA A 33 -8.97 -15.32 -7.80
CA ALA A 33 -8.69 -15.24 -9.23
C ALA A 33 -7.24 -14.82 -9.54
N HIS A 34 -6.63 -14.05 -8.64
CA HIS A 34 -5.28 -13.51 -8.79
C HIS A 34 -4.38 -14.05 -7.67
N PRO A 35 -3.62 -15.13 -7.90
CA PRO A 35 -2.72 -15.65 -6.90
C PRO A 35 -1.64 -14.61 -6.55
N PHE A 36 -1.30 -14.55 -5.26
CA PHE A 36 -0.26 -13.70 -4.72
C PHE A 36 0.65 -14.53 -3.82
N GLU A 37 1.90 -14.10 -3.71
CA GLU A 37 2.86 -14.68 -2.78
C GLU A 37 2.74 -13.96 -1.43
N LEU A 38 2.62 -14.75 -0.36
CA LEU A 38 2.59 -14.24 1.00
C LEU A 38 3.93 -14.54 1.66
N GLU A 39 4.69 -13.49 1.96
CA GLU A 39 5.96 -13.60 2.66
C GLU A 39 5.83 -13.16 4.12
N LYS A 40 6.28 -14.02 5.04
CA LYS A 40 6.35 -13.69 6.46
C LYS A 40 7.71 -13.04 6.75
N SER A 41 7.76 -11.72 6.70
CA SER A 41 8.97 -10.94 6.96
C SER A 41 8.66 -9.66 7.75
N ASP A 42 9.70 -9.08 8.36
CA ASP A 42 9.68 -7.69 8.77
C ASP A 42 9.46 -6.77 7.57
N ALA A 43 8.68 -5.70 7.74
CA ALA A 43 8.28 -4.82 6.66
C ALA A 43 9.46 -4.03 6.06
N ALA A 44 10.43 -3.62 6.88
CA ALA A 44 11.63 -2.94 6.38
C ALA A 44 12.52 -3.93 5.63
N ALA A 45 12.77 -5.11 6.20
CA ALA A 45 13.55 -6.16 5.53
C ALA A 45 12.94 -6.52 4.15
N PHE A 46 11.63 -6.75 4.11
CA PHE A 46 10.90 -7.08 2.88
C PHE A 46 11.02 -5.95 1.84
N GLY A 47 10.69 -4.72 2.23
CA GLY A 47 10.68 -3.57 1.32
C GLY A 47 12.06 -3.23 0.77
N ILE A 48 13.09 -3.28 1.62
CA ILE A 48 14.47 -2.98 1.24
C ILE A 48 15.02 -4.07 0.31
N GLN A 49 14.76 -5.34 0.60
CA GLN A 49 15.17 -6.44 -0.26
C GLN A 49 14.48 -6.39 -1.63
N ALA A 50 13.17 -6.13 -1.66
CA ALA A 50 12.42 -5.96 -2.91
C ALA A 50 12.95 -4.77 -3.73
N LEU A 51 13.27 -3.65 -3.06
CA LEU A 51 13.83 -2.46 -3.70
C LEU A 51 15.22 -2.73 -4.29
N ALA A 52 16.09 -3.44 -3.57
CA ALA A 52 17.42 -3.81 -4.04
C ALA A 52 17.36 -4.73 -5.28
N ASN A 53 16.43 -5.69 -5.28
CA ASN A 53 16.24 -6.67 -6.34
C ASN A 53 15.38 -6.18 -7.52
N ARG A 54 14.97 -4.91 -7.53
CA ARG A 54 14.09 -4.37 -8.59
C ARG A 54 14.72 -4.51 -9.98
N PRO A 55 13.91 -4.78 -11.03
CA PRO A 55 14.38 -4.71 -12.41
C PRO A 55 14.91 -3.31 -12.74
N LYS A 56 15.98 -3.24 -13.54
CA LYS A 56 16.59 -1.97 -13.98
C LYS A 56 15.99 -1.41 -15.28
N ASN A 57 14.83 -1.93 -15.69
CA ASN A 57 14.10 -1.56 -16.89
C ASN A 57 12.57 -1.51 -16.68
N ALA A 58 12.12 -1.42 -15.43
CA ALA A 58 10.72 -1.34 -15.07
C ALA A 58 10.53 -0.36 -13.90
N VAL A 59 9.29 0.12 -13.73
CA VAL A 59 8.94 0.88 -12.53
C VAL A 59 8.87 -0.07 -11.34
N PHE A 60 9.54 0.31 -10.26
CA PHE A 60 9.32 -0.30 -8.95
C PHE A 60 8.30 0.52 -8.17
N VAL A 61 7.24 -0.12 -7.67
CA VAL A 61 6.22 0.56 -6.85
C VAL A 61 6.18 -0.06 -5.47
N LEU A 62 6.59 0.71 -4.45
CA LEU A 62 6.24 0.40 -3.07
C LEU A 62 4.84 0.98 -2.80
N PHE A 63 3.84 0.10 -2.76
CA PHE A 63 2.47 0.46 -2.42
C PHE A 63 2.14 0.11 -0.96
N HIS A 64 1.47 1.02 -0.27
CA HIS A 64 0.89 0.72 1.04
C HIS A 64 -0.37 1.56 1.33
N SER A 65 -1.29 0.98 2.11
CA SER A 65 -2.53 1.65 2.50
C SER A 65 -2.92 1.29 3.93
N ILE A 66 -3.31 2.29 4.73
CA ILE A 66 -3.83 2.15 6.10
C ILE A 66 -2.99 1.16 6.93
N MET A 67 -1.68 1.25 6.81
CA MET A 67 -0.76 0.38 7.56
C MET A 67 0.36 1.18 8.21
N TRP A 68 0.74 2.33 7.64
CA TRP A 68 1.94 3.04 8.02
C TRP A 68 1.89 3.44 9.49
N GLN A 69 0.73 3.89 9.98
CA GLN A 69 0.55 4.31 11.37
C GLN A 69 0.91 3.25 12.41
N TYR A 70 0.72 1.97 12.09
CA TYR A 70 0.97 0.86 13.02
C TYR A 70 2.44 0.43 13.10
N MET A 71 3.30 0.90 12.18
CA MET A 71 4.70 0.51 12.20
C MET A 71 5.52 1.26 13.25
N PRO A 72 6.52 0.61 13.88
CA PRO A 72 7.52 1.28 14.70
C PRO A 72 8.24 2.38 13.90
N ARG A 73 8.66 3.44 14.59
CA ARG A 73 9.36 4.55 13.95
C ARG A 73 10.66 4.11 13.27
N ALA A 74 11.44 3.23 13.90
CA ALA A 74 12.66 2.70 13.31
C ALA A 74 12.41 1.98 11.97
N THR A 75 11.35 1.19 11.86
CA THR A 75 10.95 0.51 10.62
C THR A 75 10.57 1.53 9.53
N LYS A 76 9.80 2.57 9.88
CA LYS A 76 9.44 3.66 8.96
C LYS A 76 10.68 4.36 8.43
N ASP A 77 11.58 4.76 9.33
CA ASP A 77 12.78 5.52 9.00
C ASP A 77 13.71 4.69 8.09
N ALA A 78 13.90 3.40 8.39
CA ALA A 78 14.70 2.50 7.55
C ALA A 78 14.17 2.40 6.11
N ILE A 79 12.85 2.24 5.93
CA ILE A 79 12.24 2.19 4.59
C ILE A 79 12.42 3.52 3.86
N LEU A 80 12.22 4.65 4.54
CA LEU A 80 12.34 5.98 3.94
C LEU A 80 13.77 6.29 3.51
N THR A 81 14.76 5.95 4.32
CA THR A 81 16.18 6.08 3.98
C THR A 81 16.52 5.25 2.76
N ALA A 82 16.14 3.97 2.73
CA ALA A 82 16.42 3.10 1.59
C ALA A 82 15.79 3.61 0.28
N LEU A 83 14.55 4.11 0.33
CA LEU A 83 13.90 4.74 -0.83
C LEU A 83 14.62 6.00 -1.29
N ALA A 84 15.10 6.84 -0.38
CA ALA A 84 15.84 8.05 -0.73
C ALA A 84 17.18 7.70 -1.39
N ASP A 85 17.93 6.77 -0.80
CA ASP A 85 19.25 6.35 -1.30
C ASP A 85 19.19 5.69 -2.67
N GLU A 86 18.22 4.79 -2.88
CA GLU A 86 18.02 4.14 -4.18
C GLU A 86 17.33 5.07 -5.18
N GLY A 87 16.46 5.97 -4.70
CA GLY A 87 15.83 7.01 -5.48
C GLY A 87 16.83 8.00 -6.09
N ALA A 88 17.90 8.34 -5.37
CA ALA A 88 18.99 9.18 -5.88
C ALA A 88 19.75 8.53 -7.05
N LYS A 89 19.69 7.20 -7.16
CA LYS A 89 20.32 6.41 -8.23
C LYS A 89 19.33 6.00 -9.32
N ALA A 90 18.05 6.36 -9.19
CA ALA A 90 17.01 5.94 -10.13
C ALA A 90 17.20 6.62 -11.50
N ALA A 91 17.04 5.84 -12.57
CA ALA A 91 17.04 6.36 -13.93
C ALA A 91 15.60 6.51 -14.43
N ALA A 92 15.39 7.37 -15.43
CA ALA A 92 14.07 7.53 -16.06
C ALA A 92 13.53 6.21 -16.66
N ALA A 93 14.42 5.31 -17.09
CA ALA A 93 14.06 3.99 -17.61
C ALA A 93 13.69 2.96 -16.52
N ALA A 94 13.97 3.26 -15.24
CA ALA A 94 13.69 2.39 -14.10
C ALA A 94 13.31 3.22 -12.86
N PRO A 95 12.17 3.92 -12.91
CA PRO A 95 11.76 4.81 -11.83
C PRO A 95 11.39 4.04 -10.58
N ILE A 96 11.52 4.70 -9.44
CA ILE A 96 11.02 4.21 -8.15
C ILE A 96 9.82 5.06 -7.76
N ALA A 97 8.72 4.42 -7.39
CA ALA A 97 7.51 5.07 -6.93
C ALA A 97 7.17 4.58 -5.52
N ARG A 98 6.87 5.51 -4.62
CA ARG A 98 6.19 5.22 -3.36
C ARG A 98 4.76 5.74 -3.46
N LEU A 99 3.82 4.83 -3.64
CA LEU A 99 2.39 5.12 -3.71
C LEU A 99 1.74 4.77 -2.37
N ARG A 100 1.12 5.75 -1.72
CA ARG A 100 0.57 5.58 -0.37
C ARG A 100 -0.83 6.13 -0.25
N MET A 101 -1.73 5.35 0.34
CA MET A 101 -3.07 5.80 0.76
C MET A 101 -3.12 5.78 2.30
N GLU A 102 -2.75 6.90 2.92
CA GLU A 102 -2.59 6.99 4.37
C GLU A 102 -3.23 8.27 4.91
N PRO A 103 -3.71 8.29 6.17
CA PRO A 103 -4.09 9.55 6.83
C PRO A 103 -2.87 10.48 6.92
N ARG A 104 -3.11 11.77 6.75
CA ARG A 104 -2.06 12.80 6.88
C ARG A 104 -2.29 13.70 8.08
N ASP A 105 -3.54 14.03 8.36
CA ASP A 105 -3.99 14.72 9.56
C ASP A 105 -4.91 13.77 10.34
N PRO A 106 -4.75 13.61 11.65
CA PRO A 106 -5.68 12.82 12.46
C PRO A 106 -7.11 13.38 12.51
N ASN A 107 -7.31 14.64 12.11
CA ASN A 107 -8.63 15.27 12.03
C ASN A 107 -9.32 15.08 10.67
N ASP A 108 -8.61 14.58 9.66
CA ASP A 108 -9.21 14.26 8.36
C ASP A 108 -10.07 13.00 8.50
N ASP A 109 -11.29 13.01 7.95
CA ASP A 109 -12.16 11.84 7.81
C ASP A 109 -11.88 11.05 6.52
N TRP A 110 -10.75 11.32 5.86
CA TRP A 110 -10.26 10.64 4.67
C TRP A 110 -8.77 10.30 4.73
N ALA A 111 -8.35 9.32 3.94
CA ALA A 111 -6.95 9.09 3.60
C ALA A 111 -6.53 9.93 2.38
N THR A 112 -5.25 10.27 2.27
CA THR A 112 -4.71 10.91 1.06
C THR A 112 -3.93 9.90 0.24
N LEU A 113 -4.26 9.77 -1.05
CA LEU A 113 -3.42 9.10 -2.04
C LEU A 113 -2.28 10.03 -2.44
N SER A 114 -1.04 9.65 -2.13
CA SER A 114 0.16 10.41 -2.47
C SER A 114 1.16 9.56 -3.22
N LEU A 115 1.79 10.13 -4.24
CA LEU A 115 2.86 9.49 -5.02
C LEU A 115 4.14 10.29 -4.85
N THR A 116 5.19 9.64 -4.36
CA THR A 116 6.57 10.15 -4.48
C THR A 116 7.26 9.39 -5.60
N LEU A 117 7.85 10.11 -6.57
CA LEU A 117 8.44 9.51 -7.77
C LEU A 117 9.91 9.93 -7.93
N TRP A 118 10.78 8.95 -8.16
CA TRP A 118 12.20 9.13 -8.51
C TRP A 118 12.48 8.68 -9.94
N PRO A 119 13.40 9.34 -10.68
CA PRO A 119 14.27 10.44 -10.23
C PRO A 119 13.51 11.76 -9.95
N GLY A 120 14.06 12.61 -9.09
CA GLY A 120 13.47 13.90 -8.68
C GLY A 120 12.90 13.91 -7.26
N GLY A 121 12.27 12.81 -6.82
CA GLY A 121 11.73 12.68 -5.46
C GLY A 121 10.51 13.56 -5.18
N GLU A 122 9.87 14.09 -6.23
CA GLU A 122 8.70 14.95 -6.10
C GLU A 122 7.52 14.16 -5.53
N THR A 123 6.79 14.77 -4.60
CA THR A 123 5.57 14.20 -4.04
C THR A 123 4.34 14.93 -4.54
N ARG A 124 3.45 14.21 -5.22
CA ARG A 124 2.14 14.69 -5.67
C ARG A 124 1.03 14.07 -4.84
N ARG A 125 0.01 14.87 -4.51
CA ARG A 125 -1.24 14.38 -3.93
C ARG A 125 -2.20 14.11 -5.09
N LEU A 126 -2.73 12.90 -5.16
CA LEU A 126 -3.50 12.43 -6.30
C LEU A 126 -5.00 12.39 -6.00
N ALA A 127 -5.37 11.99 -4.79
CA ALA A 127 -6.77 11.86 -4.41
C ALA A 127 -6.98 11.94 -2.90
N LYS A 128 -8.22 12.25 -2.49
CA LYS A 128 -8.77 11.87 -1.19
C LYS A 128 -9.46 10.52 -1.32
N CYS A 129 -9.41 9.69 -0.29
CA CYS A 129 -9.93 8.33 -0.32
C CYS A 129 -10.66 8.00 0.97
N ASP A 130 -11.76 7.27 0.87
CA ASP A 130 -12.34 6.60 2.02
C ASP A 130 -11.36 5.58 2.62
N PHE A 131 -11.27 5.50 3.94
CA PHE A 131 -10.42 4.52 4.64
C PHE A 131 -10.72 3.06 4.27
N HIS A 132 -11.93 2.78 3.78
CA HIS A 132 -12.40 1.45 3.41
C HIS A 132 -12.69 1.30 1.90
N GLY A 133 -12.21 2.23 1.08
CA GLY A 133 -12.34 2.16 -0.38
C GLY A 133 -13.76 2.34 -0.90
N ARG A 134 -14.64 3.04 -0.17
CA ARG A 134 -16.00 3.37 -0.63
C ARG A 134 -16.02 4.42 -1.73
N TRP A 135 -15.09 5.36 -1.70
CA TRP A 135 -14.98 6.44 -2.67
C TRP A 135 -13.53 6.88 -2.85
N ILE A 136 -13.25 7.49 -3.99
CA ILE A 136 -12.01 8.18 -4.31
C ILE A 136 -12.37 9.48 -5.03
N GLU A 137 -11.81 10.60 -4.57
CA GLU A 137 -11.98 11.93 -5.15
C GLU A 137 -10.62 12.39 -5.69
N TRP A 138 -10.46 12.37 -7.01
CA TRP A 138 -9.23 12.79 -7.69
C TRP A 138 -9.09 14.32 -7.64
N ILE A 139 -7.88 14.79 -7.33
CA ILE A 139 -7.58 16.23 -7.13
C ILE A 139 -6.53 16.77 -8.13
N ALA A 140 -6.17 15.97 -9.13
CA ALA A 140 -5.20 16.28 -10.17
C ALA A 140 -5.73 15.83 -11.53
#